data_AF-A0A354GQT5-F1
#
_entry.id   AF-A0A354GQT5-F1
#
_cell.length_a   1.000
_cell.length_b   1.000
_cell.length_c   1.000
_cell.angle_alpha   90.00
_cell.angle_beta   90.00
_cell.angle_gamma   90.00
#
_symmetry.space_group_name_H-M   'P 1'
#
loop_
_entity.id
_entity.type
_entity.pdbx_description
1 polymer ?
#
loop_
_entity_poly.entity_id
_entity_poly.type
_entity_poly.pdbx_seq_one_letter_code
_entity_poly.pdbx_strand_id
1 'polypeptide(L)'
;MGGFGGGSSGYITNGGFGGGGAGFGEAVFSMYDSVTVVNSTFTLNTAVGGSVGISGYGGAGLGGAVFNLNGDVSLTNDTLAADSASTDGRELYNIAYGKNPDGTSVNATVTIANSILANATGGTSDLVNNTGAGTATVNEAGPNIIRTSSGAGFSGTAPLTSDPMLAVLGNYGGPTQTLALLPGSPAINAGSNAAVPNGVASDQRGAPRIFNVTVDLGAFESQGYKLVPTNTPQSANPNAAFADPLIVTLTENFANDPLPGTTIVYSAAWQRPLRRAQQLRRHQRQRPNERNGYRQRHGRRSV
;
A
#
# COMPACT_ATOMS: atom_id res chain seq x y z
N MET A 1 19.92 -9.49 -13.53
CA MET A 1 20.18 -8.64 -12.37
C MET A 1 20.15 -9.54 -11.15
N GLY A 2 21.13 -9.45 -10.27
CA GLY A 2 21.21 -10.25 -9.05
C GLY A 2 22.16 -9.55 -8.08
N GLY A 3 21.74 -9.43 -6.83
CA GLY A 3 22.50 -8.74 -5.79
C GLY A 3 23.81 -9.40 -5.42
N PHE A 4 24.70 -8.61 -4.83
CA PHE A 4 25.93 -9.11 -4.23
C PHE A 4 25.66 -9.46 -2.78
N GLY A 5 25.65 -10.75 -2.42
CA GLY A 5 25.54 -11.18 -1.03
C GLY A 5 26.84 -10.91 -0.25
N GLY A 6 26.71 -10.46 1.00
CA GLY A 6 27.84 -10.16 1.88
C GLY A 6 28.66 -11.39 2.26
N GLY A 7 29.80 -11.58 1.60
CA GLY A 7 30.76 -12.64 1.95
C GLY A 7 31.30 -12.47 3.38
N SER A 8 31.39 -13.57 4.14
CA SER A 8 32.07 -13.56 5.44
C SER A 8 33.58 -13.63 5.28
N SER A 9 34.33 -13.01 6.19
CA SER A 9 35.80 -13.03 6.16
C SER A 9 36.36 -14.45 6.37
N GLY A 10 37.36 -14.83 5.55
CA GLY A 10 38.10 -16.08 5.68
C GLY A 10 39.37 -15.91 6.52
N TYR A 11 39.74 -16.96 7.26
CA TYR A 11 40.97 -17.01 8.06
C TYR A 11 42.20 -17.06 7.13
N ILE A 12 43.01 -16.01 7.08
CA ILE A 12 44.31 -16.04 6.40
C ILE A 12 45.39 -16.29 7.46
N THR A 13 46.15 -17.38 7.33
CA THR A 13 47.12 -17.87 8.32
C THR A 13 48.35 -16.95 8.53
N ASN A 14 48.36 -15.75 7.96
CA ASN A 14 49.50 -14.83 7.96
C ASN A 14 49.11 -13.38 8.28
N GLY A 15 48.38 -13.16 9.38
CA GLY A 15 48.32 -11.88 10.10
C GLY A 15 47.50 -10.73 9.50
N GLY A 16 46.82 -10.93 8.36
CA GLY A 16 45.86 -9.96 7.81
C GLY A 16 44.42 -10.38 8.09
N PHE A 17 43.64 -9.53 8.77
CA PHE A 17 42.21 -9.75 9.00
C PHE A 17 41.41 -9.13 7.84
N GLY A 18 40.62 -9.92 7.12
CA GLY A 18 39.65 -9.41 6.15
C GLY A 18 38.39 -8.86 6.84
N GLY A 19 37.81 -7.77 6.33
CA GLY A 19 36.48 -7.29 6.73
C GLY A 19 35.35 -8.13 6.11
N GLY A 20 34.12 -7.93 6.57
CA GLY A 20 32.93 -8.51 5.93
C GLY A 20 32.64 -7.84 4.57
N GLY A 21 32.20 -8.61 3.57
CA GLY A 21 31.79 -8.10 2.25
C GLY A 21 30.46 -7.35 2.32
N ALA A 22 30.22 -6.42 1.39
CA ALA A 22 28.97 -5.66 1.38
C ALA A 22 27.81 -6.43 0.72
N GLY A 23 26.58 -6.15 1.18
CA GLY A 23 25.32 -6.61 0.60
C GLY A 23 24.64 -5.48 -0.15
N PHE A 24 24.51 -5.55 -1.47
CA PHE A 24 23.94 -4.47 -2.28
C PHE A 24 22.86 -4.95 -3.25
N GLY A 25 21.74 -4.23 -3.29
CA GLY A 25 20.79 -4.28 -4.40
C GLY A 25 20.33 -5.68 -4.76
N GLU A 26 19.60 -6.36 -3.87
CA GLU A 26 19.21 -7.77 -4.07
C GLU A 26 18.39 -7.96 -5.35
N ALA A 27 17.45 -7.05 -5.63
CA ALA A 27 16.69 -7.06 -6.88
C ALA A 27 17.51 -6.43 -8.02
N VAL A 28 18.02 -5.23 -7.81
CA VAL A 28 18.75 -4.44 -8.82
C VAL A 28 20.01 -3.84 -8.23
N PHE A 29 21.13 -4.15 -8.87
CA PHE A 29 22.39 -3.45 -8.69
C PHE A 29 22.80 -2.79 -10.00
N SER A 30 22.89 -1.46 -10.00
CA SER A 30 23.30 -0.63 -11.13
C SER A 30 24.67 -0.03 -10.84
N MET A 31 25.60 -0.16 -11.79
CA MET A 31 26.97 0.35 -11.67
C MET A 31 27.49 0.88 -13.00
N TYR A 32 27.60 2.21 -13.13
CA TYR A 32 27.96 2.92 -14.37
C TYR A 32 27.04 2.62 -15.57
N ASP A 33 25.86 2.06 -15.34
CA ASP A 33 24.87 1.73 -16.35
C ASP A 33 23.59 2.54 -16.13
N SER A 34 22.63 2.33 -17.03
CA SER A 34 21.29 2.89 -16.89
C SER A 34 20.27 1.76 -16.79
N VAL A 35 19.39 1.86 -15.80
CA VAL A 35 18.32 0.89 -15.56
C VAL A 35 16.99 1.62 -15.56
N THR A 36 16.05 1.17 -16.39
CA THR A 36 14.66 1.62 -16.36
C THR A 36 13.79 0.49 -15.86
N VAL A 37 13.04 0.74 -14.79
CA VAL A 37 12.02 -0.15 -14.24
C VAL A 37 10.67 0.51 -14.45
N VAL A 38 9.68 -0.29 -14.87
CA VAL A 38 8.31 0.19 -15.07
C VAL A 38 7.33 -0.88 -14.60
N ASN A 39 6.26 -0.47 -13.92
CA ASN A 39 5.15 -1.35 -13.51
C ASN A 39 5.60 -2.61 -12.73
N SER A 40 6.63 -2.49 -11.91
CA SER A 40 7.23 -3.63 -11.21
C SER A 40 7.05 -3.51 -9.70
N THR A 41 6.81 -4.65 -9.06
CA THR A 41 6.86 -4.76 -7.60
C THR A 41 8.17 -5.41 -7.19
N PHE A 42 8.97 -4.71 -6.39
CA PHE A 42 10.07 -5.28 -5.63
C PHE A 42 9.66 -5.31 -4.15
N THR A 43 9.71 -6.48 -3.55
CA THR A 43 9.29 -6.65 -2.17
C THR A 43 10.01 -7.83 -1.54
N LEU A 44 10.20 -7.78 -0.22
CA LEU A 44 10.86 -8.82 0.56
C LEU A 44 12.32 -9.07 0.16
N ASN A 45 12.96 -8.11 -0.52
CA ASN A 45 14.38 -8.14 -0.80
C ASN A 45 15.17 -7.76 0.46
N THR A 46 16.33 -8.37 0.69
CA THR A 46 17.07 -8.22 1.97
C THR A 46 18.57 -8.08 1.73
N ALA A 47 19.06 -6.84 1.68
CA ALA A 47 20.49 -6.55 1.55
C ALA A 47 21.19 -6.64 2.93
N VAL A 48 22.05 -7.65 3.11
CA VAL A 48 22.76 -7.89 4.36
C VAL A 48 24.27 -7.83 4.16
N GLY A 49 24.92 -6.97 4.95
CA GLY A 49 26.38 -6.92 5.03
C GLY A 49 26.97 -8.16 5.70
N GLY A 50 28.14 -8.60 5.21
CA GLY A 50 28.89 -9.73 5.72
C GLY A 50 29.35 -9.52 7.17
N SER A 51 29.36 -10.61 7.93
CA SER A 51 29.79 -10.58 9.33
C SER A 51 31.31 -10.41 9.48
N VAL A 52 31.71 -9.88 10.63
CA VAL A 52 33.12 -9.85 11.04
C VAL A 52 33.57 -11.23 11.49
N GLY A 53 34.81 -11.58 11.17
CA GLY A 53 35.54 -12.64 11.88
C GLY A 53 36.05 -12.11 13.23
N ILE A 54 37.35 -12.26 13.50
CA ILE A 54 37.97 -11.71 14.71
C ILE A 54 38.58 -10.35 14.36
N SER A 55 38.10 -9.27 15.01
CA SER A 55 38.68 -7.91 14.96
C SER A 55 38.60 -7.13 13.63
N GLY A 56 37.50 -7.23 12.87
CA GLY A 56 37.22 -6.42 11.66
C GLY A 56 35.98 -5.52 11.76
N TYR A 57 35.67 -4.77 10.70
CA TYR A 57 34.36 -4.11 10.51
C TYR A 57 33.44 -4.97 9.64
N GLY A 58 32.16 -5.01 10.00
CA GLY A 58 31.14 -5.71 9.22
C GLY A 58 30.95 -5.01 7.88
N GLY A 59 30.49 -5.77 6.89
CA GLY A 59 30.03 -5.18 5.64
C GLY A 59 28.78 -4.35 5.84
N ALA A 60 28.51 -3.42 4.93
CA ALA A 60 27.24 -2.70 4.89
C ALA A 60 26.20 -3.47 4.08
N GLY A 61 24.93 -3.38 4.48
CA GLY A 61 23.79 -3.81 3.68
C GLY A 61 23.02 -2.59 3.21
N LEU A 62 23.07 -2.27 1.91
CA LEU A 62 22.52 -1.03 1.35
C LEU A 62 21.64 -1.33 0.14
N GLY A 63 20.55 -0.59 -0.03
CA GLY A 63 19.68 -0.75 -1.20
C GLY A 63 19.01 -2.12 -1.19
N GLY A 64 18.07 -2.35 -0.27
CA GLY A 64 17.44 -3.67 -0.10
C GLY A 64 16.84 -4.18 -1.40
N ALA A 65 16.03 -3.38 -2.10
CA ALA A 65 15.65 -3.68 -3.48
C ALA A 65 16.68 -3.16 -4.49
N VAL A 66 16.96 -1.85 -4.48
CA VAL A 66 17.75 -1.19 -5.53
C VAL A 66 18.98 -0.52 -4.94
N PHE A 67 20.14 -0.81 -5.51
CA PHE A 67 21.39 -0.08 -5.25
C PHE A 67 21.92 0.52 -6.54
N ASN A 68 22.09 1.84 -6.56
CA ASN A 68 22.66 2.59 -7.68
C ASN A 68 24.02 3.17 -7.30
N LEU A 69 25.07 2.75 -8.01
CA LEU A 69 26.43 3.24 -7.86
C LEU A 69 26.91 3.88 -9.16
N ASN A 70 27.04 5.19 -9.16
CA ASN A 70 27.53 5.93 -10.34
C ASN A 70 26.71 5.68 -11.63
N GLY A 71 25.45 5.25 -11.52
CA GLY A 71 24.57 4.93 -12.64
C GLY A 71 23.34 5.83 -12.70
N ASP A 72 22.46 5.55 -13.65
CA ASP A 72 21.21 6.28 -13.89
C ASP A 72 20.00 5.33 -13.80
N VAL A 73 19.28 5.37 -12.69
CA VAL A 73 18.08 4.55 -12.45
C VAL A 73 16.81 5.36 -12.65
N SER A 74 15.88 4.86 -13.46
CA SER A 74 14.53 5.42 -13.62
C SER A 74 13.50 4.42 -13.11
N LEU A 75 12.68 4.85 -12.15
CA LEU A 75 11.54 4.09 -11.62
C LEU A 75 10.26 4.81 -12.02
N THR A 76 9.33 4.10 -12.64
CA THR A 76 8.05 4.67 -13.03
C THR A 76 6.91 3.68 -12.85
N ASN A 77 5.88 4.07 -12.09
CA ASN A 77 4.78 3.19 -11.74
C ASN A 77 5.25 1.94 -10.97
N ASP A 78 6.26 2.05 -10.12
CA ASP A 78 6.83 0.90 -9.40
C ASP A 78 6.43 0.90 -7.93
N THR A 79 6.35 -0.29 -7.33
CA THR A 79 6.18 -0.46 -5.88
C THR A 79 7.40 -1.17 -5.33
N LEU A 80 8.24 -0.45 -4.60
CA LEU A 80 9.31 -0.99 -3.78
C LEU A 80 8.81 -0.93 -2.34
N ALA A 81 8.56 -2.09 -1.71
CA ALA A 81 8.03 -2.08 -0.37
C ALA A 81 8.32 -3.34 0.44
N ALA A 82 8.45 -3.17 1.75
CA ALA A 82 8.79 -4.24 2.68
C ALA A 82 10.12 -4.93 2.33
N ASP A 83 11.04 -4.16 1.75
CA ASP A 83 12.43 -4.56 1.57
C ASP A 83 13.22 -4.22 2.85
N SER A 84 14.42 -4.79 2.99
CA SER A 84 15.28 -4.53 4.13
C SER A 84 16.74 -4.37 3.72
N ALA A 85 17.44 -3.52 4.46
CA ALA A 85 18.86 -3.30 4.31
C ALA A 85 19.45 -3.20 5.72
N SER A 86 20.51 -3.97 6.00
CA SER A 86 21.09 -4.02 7.35
C SER A 86 21.77 -2.71 7.78
N THR A 87 22.00 -1.78 6.85
CA THR A 87 22.63 -0.49 7.11
C THR A 87 21.74 0.69 6.75
N ASP A 88 21.29 0.86 5.50
CA ASP A 88 20.38 1.95 5.12
C ASP A 88 19.80 1.78 3.70
N GLY A 89 18.79 2.58 3.34
CA GLY A 89 18.17 2.60 2.01
C GLY A 89 17.52 1.27 1.70
N ARG A 90 16.41 0.98 2.37
CA ARG A 90 15.79 -0.35 2.29
C ARG A 90 15.18 -0.61 0.93
N GLU A 91 14.49 0.35 0.37
CA GLU A 91 13.93 0.26 -0.98
C GLU A 91 15.01 0.67 -1.97
N LEU A 92 15.66 1.83 -1.75
CA LEU A 92 16.65 2.35 -2.67
C LEU A 92 17.82 3.05 -1.97
N TYR A 93 19.04 2.74 -2.43
CA TYR A 93 20.25 3.46 -2.06
C TYR A 93 20.96 3.99 -3.30
N ASN A 94 21.10 5.31 -3.40
CA ASN A 94 21.80 5.99 -4.49
C ASN A 94 23.13 6.55 -3.98
N ILE A 95 24.22 6.31 -4.71
CA ILE A 95 25.53 6.83 -4.34
C ILE A 95 26.44 7.13 -5.53
N ALA A 96 27.08 8.31 -5.47
CA ALA A 96 28.19 8.67 -6.34
C ALA A 96 29.52 8.50 -5.58
N TYR A 97 30.35 7.53 -5.98
CA TYR A 97 31.61 7.20 -5.32
C TYR A 97 32.78 7.06 -6.30
N GLY A 98 33.87 7.77 -6.02
CA GLY A 98 35.10 7.73 -6.80
C GLY A 98 35.17 8.82 -7.87
N LYS A 99 35.89 8.53 -8.96
CA LYS A 99 36.10 9.41 -10.12
C LYS A 99 36.15 8.57 -11.39
N ASN A 100 35.82 9.19 -12.52
CA ASN A 100 36.02 8.60 -13.84
C ASN A 100 37.54 8.40 -14.12
N PRO A 101 37.92 7.54 -15.08
CA PRO A 101 39.33 7.32 -15.44
C PRO A 101 40.08 8.60 -15.87
N ASP A 102 39.35 9.60 -16.37
CA ASP A 102 39.87 10.91 -16.75
C ASP A 102 40.00 11.91 -15.57
N GLY A 103 39.65 11.49 -14.35
CA GLY A 103 39.72 12.28 -13.14
C GLY A 103 38.51 13.19 -12.89
N THR A 104 37.49 13.16 -13.76
CA THR A 104 36.24 13.89 -13.56
C THR A 104 35.35 13.22 -12.50
N SER A 105 34.42 13.99 -11.93
CA SER A 105 33.46 13.46 -10.94
C SER A 105 32.51 12.45 -11.57
N VAL A 106 32.19 11.41 -10.81
CA VAL A 106 31.11 10.48 -11.13
C VAL A 106 29.77 11.03 -10.66
N ASN A 107 28.70 10.64 -11.34
CA ASN A 107 27.34 11.01 -10.99
C ASN A 107 26.50 9.75 -10.75
N ALA A 108 25.53 9.83 -9.85
CA ALA A 108 24.53 8.80 -9.66
C ALA A 108 23.14 9.44 -9.64
N THR A 109 22.31 9.16 -10.63
CA THR A 109 20.99 9.78 -10.77
C THR A 109 19.90 8.75 -10.52
N VAL A 110 18.90 9.15 -9.76
CA VAL A 110 17.63 8.43 -9.67
C VAL A 110 16.52 9.35 -10.13
N THR A 111 15.68 8.88 -11.05
CA THR A 111 14.44 9.57 -11.43
C THR A 111 13.25 8.71 -11.01
N ILE A 112 12.30 9.28 -10.28
CA ILE A 112 11.13 8.55 -9.74
C ILE A 112 9.85 9.30 -10.11
N ALA A 113 8.88 8.58 -10.68
CA ALA A 113 7.54 9.10 -10.90
C ALA A 113 6.48 8.03 -10.68
N ASN A 114 5.30 8.42 -10.21
CA ASN A 114 4.15 7.55 -9.99
C ASN A 114 4.46 6.30 -9.14
N SER A 115 5.47 6.35 -8.26
CA SER A 115 5.99 5.15 -7.60
C SER A 115 5.83 5.22 -6.08
N ILE A 116 5.92 4.05 -5.45
CA ILE A 116 5.84 3.87 -3.99
C ILE A 116 7.16 3.26 -3.50
N LEU A 117 7.84 3.95 -2.59
CA LEU A 117 8.96 3.44 -1.77
C LEU A 117 8.51 3.50 -0.31
N ALA A 118 8.16 2.36 0.28
CA ALA A 118 7.47 2.37 1.57
C ALA A 118 7.59 1.08 2.40
N ASN A 119 7.16 1.21 3.66
CA ASN A 119 6.93 0.10 4.59
C ASN A 119 8.21 -0.46 5.23
N ALA A 120 9.23 0.38 5.34
CA ALA A 120 10.33 0.29 6.30
C ALA A 120 9.84 0.00 7.75
N THR A 121 10.31 -1.10 8.36
CA THR A 121 10.19 -1.35 9.82
C THR A 121 11.55 -1.26 10.52
N GLY A 122 11.84 -0.19 11.26
CA GLY A 122 13.14 0.01 11.94
C GLY A 122 13.71 1.42 11.75
N GLY A 123 14.97 1.66 12.12
CA GLY A 123 15.58 3.02 12.12
C GLY A 123 16.24 3.50 10.82
N THR A 124 16.12 2.77 9.71
CA THR A 124 16.72 3.12 8.40
C THR A 124 15.72 3.77 7.44
N SER A 125 16.19 4.52 6.45
CA SER A 125 15.34 5.23 5.49
C SER A 125 14.87 4.31 4.36
N ASP A 126 13.72 4.62 3.75
CA ASP A 126 13.26 3.92 2.55
C ASP A 126 14.15 4.28 1.34
N LEU A 127 14.44 5.57 1.20
CA LEU A 127 15.30 6.12 0.16
C LEU A 127 16.50 6.86 0.75
N VAL A 128 17.71 6.47 0.36
CA VAL A 128 18.94 7.20 0.70
C VAL A 128 19.59 7.77 -0.55
N ASN A 129 19.93 9.05 -0.51
CA ASN A 129 20.80 9.67 -1.52
C ASN A 129 22.12 10.13 -0.91
N ASN A 130 23.18 9.36 -1.10
CA ASN A 130 24.51 9.64 -0.58
C ASN A 130 25.38 10.32 -1.64
N THR A 131 25.69 11.59 -1.43
CA THR A 131 26.50 12.36 -2.38
C THR A 131 27.96 11.93 -2.45
N GLY A 132 28.45 11.10 -1.52
CA GLY A 132 29.83 10.59 -1.52
C GLY A 132 30.85 11.68 -1.82
N ALA A 133 31.79 11.40 -2.74
CA ALA A 133 32.73 12.38 -3.28
C ALA A 133 32.34 12.90 -4.68
N GLY A 134 31.21 12.44 -5.22
CA GLY A 134 30.69 12.80 -6.55
C GLY A 134 29.39 13.61 -6.45
N THR A 135 28.53 13.50 -7.48
CA THR A 135 27.21 14.13 -7.49
C THR A 135 26.13 13.06 -7.50
N ALA A 136 25.44 12.84 -6.37
CA ALA A 136 24.28 11.96 -6.33
C ALA A 136 22.99 12.80 -6.29
N THR A 137 22.04 12.50 -7.18
CA THR A 137 20.79 13.25 -7.32
C THR A 137 19.58 12.32 -7.34
N VAL A 138 18.49 12.78 -6.73
CA VAL A 138 17.17 12.19 -6.87
C VAL A 138 16.24 13.24 -7.45
N ASN A 139 15.65 12.93 -8.59
CA ASN A 139 14.65 13.73 -9.27
C ASN A 139 13.28 13.07 -9.16
N GLU A 140 12.41 13.65 -8.35
CA GLU A 140 11.01 13.24 -8.25
C GLU A 140 10.21 13.90 -9.38
N ALA A 141 10.27 13.25 -10.55
CA ALA A 141 9.71 13.72 -11.82
C ALA A 141 8.17 13.62 -11.91
N GLY A 142 7.51 13.37 -10.78
CA GLY A 142 6.06 13.31 -10.63
C GLY A 142 5.69 13.02 -9.18
N PRO A 143 4.39 12.88 -8.87
CA PRO A 143 3.95 12.47 -7.55
C PRO A 143 4.47 11.07 -7.22
N ASN A 144 4.91 10.88 -5.97
CA ASN A 144 5.38 9.60 -5.43
C ASN A 144 4.90 9.46 -3.98
N ILE A 145 4.93 8.24 -3.45
CA ILE A 145 4.98 7.99 -2.01
C ILE A 145 6.40 7.54 -1.65
N ILE A 146 7.06 8.27 -0.77
CA ILE A 146 8.36 7.91 -0.20
C ILE A 146 8.24 8.20 1.29
N ARG A 147 8.13 7.15 2.11
CA ARG A 147 7.75 7.35 3.52
C ARG A 147 8.86 8.01 4.35
N THR A 148 10.10 7.63 4.08
CA THR A 148 11.28 8.18 4.73
C THR A 148 12.42 8.31 3.73
N SER A 149 13.08 9.47 3.75
CA SER A 149 14.27 9.71 2.94
C SER A 149 15.37 10.38 3.75
N SER A 150 16.63 10.10 3.40
CA SER A 150 17.80 10.75 3.99
C SER A 150 18.86 11.10 2.94
N GLY A 151 19.70 12.07 3.30
CA GLY A 151 20.76 12.59 2.43
C GLY A 151 20.44 13.97 1.87
N ALA A 152 21.02 14.28 0.71
CA ALA A 152 20.89 15.58 0.04
C ALA A 152 20.60 15.37 -1.46
N GLY A 153 20.47 16.44 -2.26
CA GLY A 153 20.35 16.31 -3.71
C GLY A 153 18.97 15.86 -4.22
N PHE A 154 17.93 15.99 -3.40
CA PHE A 154 16.54 15.78 -3.79
C PHE A 154 15.99 17.01 -4.52
N SER A 155 15.21 16.78 -5.57
CA SER A 155 14.58 17.82 -6.39
C SER A 155 13.28 17.31 -7.01
N GLY A 156 12.46 18.20 -7.55
CA GLY A 156 11.19 17.84 -8.18
C GLY A 156 9.99 18.01 -7.24
N THR A 157 8.97 17.17 -7.43
CA THR A 157 7.73 17.19 -6.64
C THR A 157 7.98 16.46 -5.33
N ALA A 158 7.75 17.12 -4.19
CA ALA A 158 7.93 16.46 -2.89
C ALA A 158 6.97 15.25 -2.73
N PRO A 159 7.41 14.14 -2.14
CA PRO A 159 6.62 12.92 -2.04
C PRO A 159 5.58 13.02 -0.94
N LEU A 160 4.52 12.22 -1.08
CA LEU A 160 3.65 11.88 0.05
C LEU A 160 4.42 10.94 1.00
N THR A 161 4.22 11.13 2.30
CA THR A 161 4.89 10.34 3.36
C THR A 161 3.92 9.45 4.16
N SER A 162 2.63 9.55 3.86
CA SER A 162 1.56 8.74 4.44
C SER A 162 1.71 7.27 4.09
N ASP A 163 1.13 6.41 4.94
CA ASP A 163 1.06 4.98 4.67
C ASP A 163 0.34 4.69 3.35
N PRO A 164 0.96 3.98 2.37
CA PRO A 164 0.30 3.63 1.12
C PRO A 164 -0.84 2.63 1.29
N MET A 165 -1.06 2.05 2.48
CA MET A 165 -2.11 1.09 2.77
C MET A 165 -2.09 -0.08 1.77
N LEU A 166 -0.94 -0.73 1.69
CA LEU A 166 -0.72 -1.89 0.84
C LEU A 166 -1.27 -3.16 1.49
N ALA A 167 -1.90 -4.02 0.69
CA ALA A 167 -2.19 -5.39 1.07
C ALA A 167 -0.90 -6.20 1.19
N VAL A 168 -0.98 -7.40 1.77
CA VAL A 168 0.15 -8.35 1.79
C VAL A 168 0.51 -8.81 0.38
N LEU A 169 1.69 -9.39 0.18
CA LEU A 169 2.05 -9.98 -1.12
C LEU A 169 1.06 -11.09 -1.49
N GLY A 170 0.46 -10.98 -2.68
CA GLY A 170 -0.55 -11.92 -3.11
C GLY A 170 -0.72 -11.98 -4.62
N ASN A 171 -1.48 -12.98 -5.06
CA ASN A 171 -2.02 -13.00 -6.42
C ASN A 171 -3.29 -12.14 -6.42
N TYR A 172 -3.25 -11.02 -7.13
CA TYR A 172 -4.37 -10.08 -7.24
C TYR A 172 -4.82 -9.94 -8.71
N GLY A 173 -4.70 -11.04 -9.44
CA GLY A 173 -4.66 -11.09 -10.91
C GLY A 173 -3.25 -10.92 -11.48
N GLY A 174 -3.12 -11.26 -12.77
CA GLY A 174 -1.90 -11.06 -13.54
C GLY A 174 -0.89 -12.20 -13.51
N PRO A 175 0.27 -12.02 -14.18
CA PRO A 175 1.31 -13.05 -14.31
C PRO A 175 2.26 -13.17 -13.12
N THR A 176 2.27 -12.19 -12.21
CA THR A 176 3.17 -12.13 -11.04
C THR A 176 2.45 -11.64 -9.80
N GLN A 177 2.91 -12.06 -8.61
CA GLN A 177 2.42 -11.50 -7.36
C GLN A 177 2.75 -9.99 -7.24
N THR A 178 1.89 -9.26 -6.53
CA THR A 178 2.00 -7.81 -6.33
C THR A 178 1.41 -7.39 -4.99
N LEU A 179 1.48 -6.10 -4.66
CA LEU A 179 0.92 -5.48 -3.46
C LEU A 179 -0.26 -4.61 -3.86
N ALA A 180 -1.49 -5.07 -3.63
CA ALA A 180 -2.69 -4.34 -3.97
C ALA A 180 -2.90 -3.11 -3.07
N LEU A 181 -3.51 -2.06 -3.61
CA LEU A 181 -3.98 -0.92 -2.83
C LEU A 181 -5.24 -1.28 -2.05
N LEU A 182 -5.29 -0.97 -0.76
CA LEU A 182 -6.49 -1.13 0.05
C LEU A 182 -7.44 0.08 -0.13
N PRO A 183 -8.77 -0.09 0.06
CA PRO A 183 -9.72 1.02 0.05
C PRO A 183 -9.30 2.16 0.99
N GLY A 184 -9.29 3.39 0.46
CA GLY A 184 -8.88 4.58 1.19
C GLY A 184 -7.38 4.87 1.15
N SER A 185 -6.59 4.05 0.43
CA SER A 185 -5.17 4.31 0.22
C SER A 185 -4.90 5.71 -0.36
N PRO A 186 -3.87 6.43 0.14
CA PRO A 186 -3.46 7.72 -0.43
C PRO A 186 -2.78 7.59 -1.80
N ALA A 187 -2.47 6.38 -2.26
CA ALA A 187 -1.94 6.13 -3.59
C ALA A 187 -3.02 6.20 -4.68
N ILE A 188 -4.29 6.04 -4.33
CA ILE A 188 -5.40 5.97 -5.28
C ILE A 188 -5.67 7.35 -5.89
N ASN A 189 -5.64 7.44 -7.23
CA ASN A 189 -5.78 8.64 -8.05
C ASN A 189 -4.79 9.76 -7.69
N ALA A 190 -3.61 9.42 -7.15
CA ALA A 190 -2.61 10.38 -6.67
C ALA A 190 -1.43 10.58 -7.64
N GLY A 191 -1.37 9.82 -8.74
CA GLY A 191 -0.30 9.94 -9.73
C GLY A 191 -0.53 11.00 -10.79
N SER A 192 0.38 11.04 -11.76
CA SER A 192 0.37 11.91 -12.92
C SER A 192 0.23 11.10 -14.20
N ASN A 193 -0.89 11.28 -14.91
CA ASN A 193 -1.11 10.67 -16.23
C ASN A 193 -0.02 11.07 -17.24
N ALA A 194 0.54 12.27 -17.12
CA ALA A 194 1.60 12.76 -18.00
C ALA A 194 2.96 12.08 -17.74
N ALA A 195 3.14 11.50 -16.55
CA ALA A 195 4.34 10.74 -16.19
C ALA A 195 4.21 9.24 -16.54
N VAL A 196 3.06 8.77 -17.02
CA VAL A 196 2.92 7.40 -17.53
C VAL A 196 3.71 7.28 -18.84
N PRO A 197 4.65 6.32 -18.96
CA PRO A 197 5.47 6.20 -20.17
C PRO A 197 4.63 5.87 -21.40
N ASN A 198 5.06 6.37 -22.56
CA ASN A 198 4.37 6.08 -23.82
C ASN A 198 4.37 4.57 -24.11
N GLY A 199 3.22 4.03 -24.51
CA GLY A 199 3.04 2.60 -24.75
C GLY A 199 2.71 1.77 -23.51
N VAL A 200 2.71 2.36 -22.30
CA VAL A 200 2.24 1.70 -21.08
C VAL A 200 0.73 1.86 -20.97
N ALA A 201 0.01 0.81 -21.36
CA ALA A 201 -1.46 0.79 -21.32
C ALA A 201 -2.02 0.06 -20.09
N SER A 202 -1.22 -0.75 -19.41
CA SER A 202 -1.65 -1.58 -18.29
C SER A 202 -0.73 -1.49 -17.07
N ASP A 203 -1.25 -1.85 -15.89
CA ASP A 203 -0.50 -2.09 -14.67
C ASP A 203 0.24 -3.45 -14.72
N GLN A 204 0.93 -3.83 -13.64
CA GLN A 204 1.66 -5.10 -13.53
C GLN A 204 0.79 -6.34 -13.81
N ARG A 205 -0.51 -6.24 -13.58
CA ARG A 205 -1.46 -7.34 -13.70
C ARG A 205 -2.05 -7.46 -15.11
N GLY A 206 -1.87 -6.43 -15.94
CA GLY A 206 -2.58 -6.28 -17.21
C GLY A 206 -3.89 -5.50 -17.09
N ALA A 207 -4.22 -4.90 -15.94
CA ALA A 207 -5.38 -4.02 -15.81
C ALA A 207 -5.10 -2.67 -16.47
N PRO A 208 -6.10 -1.93 -16.99
CA PRO A 208 -5.88 -0.60 -17.57
C PRO A 208 -5.10 0.31 -16.62
N ARG A 209 -4.02 0.93 -17.09
CA ARG A 209 -3.11 1.74 -16.25
C ARG A 209 -3.73 3.04 -15.79
N ILE A 210 -4.64 3.62 -16.55
CA ILE A 210 -5.39 4.81 -16.14
C ILE A 210 -6.83 4.38 -16.05
N PHE A 211 -7.36 4.31 -14.82
CA PHE A 211 -8.75 3.94 -14.59
C PHE A 211 -9.58 5.09 -14.01
N ASN A 212 -10.81 5.23 -14.51
CA ASN A 212 -11.71 6.37 -14.30
C ASN A 212 -11.16 7.73 -14.74
N VAL A 213 -10.08 8.23 -14.13
CA VAL A 213 -9.52 9.56 -14.44
C VAL A 213 -8.00 9.63 -14.26
N THR A 214 -7.47 9.22 -13.11
CA THR A 214 -6.07 9.48 -12.74
C THR A 214 -5.38 8.18 -12.35
N VAL A 215 -4.16 7.99 -12.84
CA VAL A 215 -3.30 6.87 -12.47
C VAL A 215 -3.06 6.82 -10.95
N ASP A 216 -3.08 5.62 -10.40
CA ASP A 216 -2.66 5.34 -9.03
C ASP A 216 -1.13 5.35 -8.93
N LEU A 217 -0.60 5.61 -7.73
CA LEU A 217 0.83 5.42 -7.46
C LEU A 217 1.14 3.91 -7.30
N GLY A 218 2.30 3.48 -7.79
CA GLY A 218 2.81 2.11 -7.65
C GLY A 218 2.51 1.20 -8.84
N ALA A 219 2.87 -0.08 -8.73
CA ALA A 219 2.73 -1.09 -9.79
C ALA A 219 1.30 -1.59 -10.02
N PHE A 220 0.37 -1.21 -9.15
CA PHE A 220 -1.01 -1.68 -9.11
C PHE A 220 -1.98 -0.52 -9.37
N GLU A 221 -2.91 -0.69 -10.31
CA GLU A 221 -3.99 0.27 -10.57
C GLU A 221 -5.32 -0.28 -10.04
N SER A 222 -5.90 0.35 -9.03
CA SER A 222 -7.17 -0.09 -8.43
C SER A 222 -8.36 0.11 -9.38
N GLN A 223 -9.10 -0.97 -9.68
CA GLN A 223 -10.29 -0.91 -10.54
C GLN A 223 -11.60 -0.82 -9.72
N GLY A 224 -11.50 -0.36 -8.47
CA GLY A 224 -12.59 -0.32 -7.49
C GLY A 224 -12.80 -1.62 -6.73
N TYR A 225 -13.72 -1.57 -5.78
CA TYR A 225 -13.91 -2.63 -4.77
C TYR A 225 -15.38 -3.00 -4.62
N LYS A 226 -15.62 -4.24 -4.18
CA LYS A 226 -16.94 -4.72 -3.79
C LYS A 226 -16.87 -5.59 -2.54
N LEU A 227 -17.96 -5.58 -1.78
CA LEU A 227 -18.18 -6.48 -0.66
C LEU A 227 -18.98 -7.68 -1.15
N VAL A 228 -18.41 -8.87 -1.05
CA VAL A 228 -19.04 -10.13 -1.43
C VAL A 228 -19.44 -10.87 -0.16
N PRO A 229 -20.72 -10.86 0.23
CA PRO A 229 -21.17 -11.66 1.35
C PRO A 229 -21.14 -13.14 0.96
N THR A 230 -20.64 -13.98 1.87
CA THR A 230 -20.61 -15.43 1.70
C THR A 230 -21.76 -16.07 2.48
N ASN A 231 -22.12 -17.30 2.13
CA ASN A 231 -23.19 -18.07 2.79
C ASN A 231 -24.57 -17.38 2.80
N THR A 232 -24.91 -16.60 1.75
CA THR A 232 -26.20 -15.90 1.65
C THR A 232 -27.24 -16.67 0.83
N PRO A 233 -28.55 -16.52 1.11
CA PRO A 233 -29.15 -15.68 2.15
C PRO A 233 -29.12 -16.32 3.55
N GLN A 234 -28.90 -15.53 4.60
CA GLN A 234 -29.04 -15.95 6.00
C GLN A 234 -30.18 -15.19 6.68
N SER A 235 -30.84 -15.82 7.65
CA SER A 235 -31.87 -15.20 8.47
C SER A 235 -31.82 -15.68 9.92
N ALA A 236 -32.24 -14.83 10.84
CA ALA A 236 -32.41 -15.15 12.25
C ALA A 236 -33.62 -14.39 12.81
N ASN A 237 -34.24 -14.91 13.86
CA ASN A 237 -35.27 -14.16 14.58
C ASN A 237 -34.68 -12.88 15.18
N PRO A 238 -35.48 -11.81 15.41
CA PRO A 238 -35.01 -10.63 16.11
C PRO A 238 -34.34 -10.99 17.45
N ASN A 239 -33.15 -10.45 17.69
CA ASN A 239 -32.29 -10.73 18.86
C ASN A 239 -31.75 -12.18 18.97
N ALA A 240 -31.86 -12.99 17.92
CA ALA A 240 -31.18 -14.28 17.83
C ALA A 240 -29.89 -14.17 16.99
N ALA A 241 -28.90 -15.00 17.29
CA ALA A 241 -27.71 -15.13 16.46
C ALA A 241 -28.04 -15.84 15.13
N PHE A 242 -27.28 -15.54 14.08
CA PHE A 242 -27.30 -16.32 12.85
C PHE A 242 -26.73 -17.71 13.09
N ALA A 243 -27.21 -18.70 12.33
CA ALA A 243 -26.75 -20.09 12.43
C ALA A 243 -25.26 -20.22 12.07
N ASP A 244 -24.82 -19.46 11.06
CA ASP A 244 -23.43 -19.31 10.67
C ASP A 244 -22.95 -17.87 10.92
N PRO A 245 -21.64 -17.64 11.11
CA PRO A 245 -21.09 -16.29 11.14
C PRO A 245 -21.39 -15.53 9.85
N LEU A 246 -21.75 -14.26 9.97
CA LEU A 246 -21.82 -13.35 8.83
C LEU A 246 -20.40 -13.06 8.35
N ILE A 247 -20.06 -13.55 7.17
CA ILE A 247 -18.74 -13.35 6.57
C ILE A 247 -18.91 -12.56 5.28
N VAL A 248 -18.17 -11.47 5.17
CA VAL A 248 -18.09 -10.65 3.96
C VAL A 248 -16.62 -10.58 3.57
N THR A 249 -16.37 -10.76 2.28
CA THR A 249 -15.04 -10.63 1.69
C THR A 249 -14.96 -9.33 0.92
N LEU A 250 -13.92 -8.54 1.16
CA LEU A 250 -13.57 -7.44 0.27
C LEU A 250 -12.88 -8.02 -0.96
N THR A 251 -13.33 -7.60 -2.13
CA THR A 251 -12.82 -8.09 -3.42
C THR A 251 -12.48 -6.91 -4.32
N GLU A 252 -11.37 -7.01 -5.04
CA GLU A 252 -11.00 -6.05 -6.08
C GLU A 252 -11.69 -6.40 -7.40
N ASN A 253 -12.15 -5.39 -8.14
CA ASN A 253 -13.07 -5.60 -9.26
C ASN A 253 -12.42 -6.17 -10.53
N PHE A 254 -11.11 -5.96 -10.76
CA PHE A 254 -10.44 -6.43 -11.99
C PHE A 254 -10.34 -7.95 -12.01
N ALA A 255 -9.63 -8.50 -11.04
CA ALA A 255 -9.39 -9.94 -10.97
C ALA A 255 -10.55 -10.69 -10.31
N ASN A 256 -11.45 -9.98 -9.60
CA ASN A 256 -12.43 -10.56 -8.68
C ASN A 256 -11.78 -11.36 -7.55
N ASP A 257 -10.55 -10.99 -7.17
CA ASP A 257 -9.79 -11.66 -6.12
C ASP A 257 -10.01 -11.01 -4.75
N PRO A 258 -10.04 -11.80 -3.65
CA PRO A 258 -10.09 -11.28 -2.30
C PRO A 258 -8.91 -10.34 -1.98
N LEU A 259 -9.20 -9.23 -1.31
CA LEU A 259 -8.21 -8.34 -0.71
C LEU A 259 -8.15 -8.57 0.80
N PRO A 260 -7.17 -9.35 1.29
CA PRO A 260 -6.98 -9.53 2.72
C PRO A 260 -6.40 -8.25 3.35
N GLY A 261 -6.60 -8.09 4.67
CA GLY A 261 -5.97 -7.03 5.45
C GLY A 261 -6.86 -5.84 5.82
N THR A 262 -8.09 -5.75 5.30
CA THR A 262 -9.06 -4.75 5.74
C THR A 262 -9.96 -5.26 6.86
N THR A 263 -10.18 -4.42 7.89
CA THR A 263 -11.23 -4.69 8.89
C THR A 263 -12.58 -4.24 8.35
N ILE A 264 -13.53 -5.18 8.20
CA ILE A 264 -14.92 -4.88 7.84
C ILE A 264 -15.71 -4.73 9.14
N VAL A 265 -16.28 -3.54 9.36
CA VAL A 265 -17.09 -3.25 10.55
C VAL A 265 -18.58 -3.40 10.22
N TYR A 266 -19.25 -4.33 10.89
CA TYR A 266 -20.69 -4.48 10.82
C TYR A 266 -21.35 -3.53 11.82
N SER A 267 -22.28 -2.70 11.36
CA SER A 267 -23.17 -1.96 12.26
C SER A 267 -24.60 -2.47 12.07
N ALA A 268 -25.26 -2.83 13.18
CA ALA A 268 -26.68 -3.13 13.13
C ALA A 268 -27.46 -1.81 12.95
N ALA A 269 -28.39 -1.78 12.00
CA ALA A 269 -29.34 -0.68 11.93
C ALA A 269 -30.17 -0.67 13.24
N TRP A 270 -30.19 0.47 13.94
CA TRP A 270 -31.00 0.66 15.15
C TRP A 270 -32.46 0.26 14.87
N GLN A 271 -32.92 -0.85 15.44
CA GLN A 271 -34.34 -1.15 15.47
C GLN A 271 -35.01 -0.10 16.36
N ARG A 272 -35.73 0.85 15.76
CA ARG A 272 -36.62 1.75 16.51
C ARG A 272 -37.54 0.86 17.36
N PRO A 273 -37.65 1.08 18.68
CA PRO A 273 -38.53 0.27 19.50
C PRO A 273 -39.95 0.41 18.95
N LEU A 274 -40.57 -0.70 18.55
CA LEU A 274 -41.99 -0.76 18.30
C LEU A 274 -42.70 -0.39 19.61
N ARG A 275 -43.01 0.90 19.79
CA ARG A 275 -43.92 1.32 20.86
C ARG A 275 -45.24 0.64 20.57
N ARG A 276 -45.57 -0.33 21.44
CA ARG A 276 -46.78 -1.15 21.42
C ARG A 276 -48.00 -0.38 20.93
N ALA A 277 -48.53 -0.79 19.78
CA ALA A 277 -49.93 -0.58 19.43
C ALA A 277 -50.82 -1.49 20.30
N GLN A 278 -50.87 -1.25 21.62
CA GLN A 278 -51.80 -1.89 22.55
C GLN A 278 -52.60 -0.84 23.33
N GLN A 279 -53.09 0.19 22.65
CA GLN A 279 -54.02 1.17 23.24
C GLN A 279 -55.28 1.41 22.41
N LEU A 280 -55.77 0.37 21.70
CA LEU A 280 -57.04 0.42 20.96
C LEU A 280 -58.05 -0.69 21.32
N ARG A 281 -57.94 -1.30 22.51
CA ARG A 281 -58.96 -2.27 23.00
C ARG A 281 -59.32 -2.10 24.47
N ARG A 282 -59.67 -0.87 24.92
CA ARG A 282 -60.30 -0.68 26.25
C ARG A 282 -61.46 0.32 26.31
N HIS A 283 -62.08 0.71 25.19
CA HIS A 283 -63.29 1.55 25.21
C HIS A 283 -64.56 0.97 24.54
N GLN A 284 -64.60 -0.32 24.21
CA GLN A 284 -65.83 -0.96 23.67
C GLN A 284 -66.49 -1.99 24.60
N ARG A 285 -66.31 -1.88 25.91
CA ARG A 285 -67.07 -2.70 26.86
C ARG A 285 -67.53 -1.91 28.07
N GLN A 286 -68.47 -0.98 27.88
CA GLN A 286 -69.52 -0.71 28.85
C GLN A 286 -70.77 -0.22 28.09
N ARG A 287 -71.72 -1.14 27.85
CA ARG A 287 -73.14 -0.80 27.73
C ARG A 287 -73.84 -1.45 28.92
N PRO A 288 -74.61 -0.71 29.73
CA PRO A 288 -75.72 -1.27 30.47
C PRO A 288 -77.02 -1.02 29.70
N ASN A 289 -77.80 -2.09 29.55
CA ASN A 289 -79.22 -2.04 29.21
C ASN A 289 -80.00 -1.53 30.42
N GLU A 290 -80.81 -0.48 30.28
CA GLU A 290 -82.04 -0.34 31.06
C GLU A 290 -83.20 0.16 30.19
N ARG A 291 -84.36 -0.44 30.47
CA ARG A 291 -85.63 -0.36 29.73
C ARG A 291 -86.51 0.78 30.24
N ASN A 292 -87.39 1.22 29.33
CA ASN A 292 -88.75 1.73 29.52
C ASN A 292 -88.98 3.07 30.26
N GLY A 293 -89.70 3.98 29.57
CA GLY A 293 -90.33 5.14 30.20
C GLY A 293 -90.99 6.09 29.21
N TYR A 294 -92.19 5.76 28.75
CA TYR A 294 -93.13 6.62 28.03
C TYR A 294 -93.37 7.98 28.74
N ARG A 295 -93.29 9.13 28.03
CA ARG A 295 -94.32 10.20 28.02
C ARG A 295 -93.91 11.47 27.26
N GLN A 296 -94.65 11.70 26.17
CA GLN A 296 -95.35 12.93 25.77
C GLN A 296 -94.69 14.33 25.88
N ARG A 297 -94.73 15.01 24.72
CA ARG A 297 -95.32 16.33 24.43
C ARG A 297 -94.41 17.58 24.38
N HIS A 298 -94.56 18.23 23.22
CA HIS A 298 -94.63 19.68 22.95
C HIS A 298 -93.34 20.51 22.84
N GLY A 299 -93.06 20.95 21.60
CA GLY A 299 -93.29 22.36 21.26
C GLY A 299 -92.10 23.22 20.80
N ARG A 300 -92.28 23.83 19.61
CA ARG A 300 -91.65 25.05 19.04
C ARG A 300 -90.19 24.95 18.54
N ARG A 301 -89.94 25.11 17.21
CA ARG A 301 -89.73 26.38 16.46
C ARG A 301 -88.68 27.27 17.17
N SER A 302 -87.58 27.71 16.55
CA SER A 302 -87.52 28.49 15.31
C SER A 302 -86.07 28.67 14.81
N VAL A 303 -85.95 28.83 13.48
CA VAL A 303 -84.89 29.43 12.64
C VAL A 303 -83.48 28.85 12.70
#